data_AF-A0AAD9XFH5-F1
#
_entry.id   AF-A0AAD9XFH5-F1
#
_cell.length_a   1.000
_cell.length_b   1.000
_cell.length_c   1.000
_cell.angle_alpha   90.00
_cell.angle_beta   90.00
_cell.angle_gamma   90.00
#
_symmetry.space_group_name_H-M   'P 1'
#
loop_
_entity.id
_entity.type
_entity.pdbx_description
1 polymer ?
#
loop_
_entity_poly.entity_id
_entity_poly.type
_entity_poly.pdbx_seq_one_letter_code
_entity_poly.pdbx_strand_id
1 'polypeptide(L)'
;MESCFVHFLMIHRELKFSGGVIHRLLLRERHHNGPTDEMQFMLSNQSVRFSKVEFFLITGLRFGVVLDTTKYAKVENDIHQRYFPLADEVSLEEIRGVVTVEEFGEAYAVKLHLIYMLNWILIGVDERFKIPVWQFRLVENLDVFDVFPWGAHR
;
A
#
# COMPACT_ATOMS: atom_id res chain seq x y z
N MET A 1 -9.22 -3.77 17.08
CA MET A 1 -9.22 -3.60 15.62
C MET A 1 -7.92 -4.21 15.12
N GLU A 2 -7.99 -5.29 14.35
CA GLU A 2 -6.81 -5.85 13.68
C GLU A 2 -6.75 -5.24 12.29
N SER A 3 -5.81 -4.32 12.06
CA SER A 3 -5.66 -3.67 10.76
C SER A 3 -5.26 -4.69 9.69
N CYS A 4 -5.68 -4.48 8.44
CA CYS A 4 -5.28 -5.37 7.34
C CYS A 4 -3.77 -5.35 7.08
N PHE A 5 -3.04 -4.38 7.64
CA PHE A 5 -1.59 -4.25 7.53
C PHE A 5 -0.80 -4.93 8.68
N VAL A 6 -1.46 -5.54 9.67
CA VAL A 6 -0.78 -6.12 10.85
C VAL A 6 0.30 -7.14 10.46
N HIS A 7 0.04 -7.96 9.44
CA HIS A 7 1.01 -8.97 8.97
C HIS A 7 2.30 -8.33 8.42
N PHE A 8 2.25 -7.11 7.85
CA PHE A 8 3.46 -6.38 7.43
C PHE A 8 4.32 -5.95 8.61
N LEU A 9 3.69 -5.62 9.75
CA LEU A 9 4.41 -5.31 11.00
C LEU A 9 5.07 -6.55 11.61
N MET A 10 4.54 -7.74 11.29
CA MET A 10 5.06 -9.03 11.73
C MET A 10 6.13 -9.59 10.80
N ILE A 11 6.42 -8.95 9.66
CA ILE A 11 7.52 -9.36 8.79
C ILE A 11 8.82 -9.28 9.60
N HIS A 12 9.44 -10.44 9.81
CA HIS A 12 10.64 -10.56 10.63
C HIS A 12 11.70 -9.55 10.19
N ARG A 13 12.32 -8.88 11.18
CA ARG A 13 13.46 -7.96 10.96
C ARG A 13 14.64 -8.60 10.22
N GLU A 14 14.67 -9.92 10.12
CA GLU A 14 15.71 -10.69 9.44
C GLU A 14 15.43 -10.88 7.94
N LEU A 15 14.23 -10.55 7.45
CA LEU A 15 13.92 -10.63 6.02
C LEU A 15 14.73 -9.56 5.27
N LYS A 16 15.80 -9.98 4.59
CA LYS A 16 16.64 -9.10 3.80
C LYS A 16 16.20 -9.11 2.34
N PHE A 17 15.96 -7.92 1.78
CA PHE A 17 15.76 -7.78 0.35
C PHE A 17 17.01 -8.24 -0.41
N SER A 18 16.82 -9.14 -1.38
CA SER A 18 17.88 -9.61 -2.26
C SER A 18 17.52 -9.34 -3.71
N GLY A 19 18.01 -8.21 -4.24
CA GLY A 19 17.79 -7.83 -5.64
C GLY A 19 18.28 -8.91 -6.61
N GLY A 20 19.35 -9.64 -6.27
CA GLY A 20 19.83 -10.77 -7.08
C GLY A 20 18.85 -11.94 -7.14
N VAL A 21 18.14 -12.24 -6.05
CA VAL A 21 17.10 -13.27 -6.04
C VAL A 21 15.91 -12.83 -6.89
N ILE A 22 15.43 -11.60 -6.69
CA ILE A 22 14.31 -11.04 -7.46
C ILE A 22 14.64 -11.00 -8.95
N HIS A 23 15.82 -10.48 -9.33
CA HIS A 23 16.25 -10.43 -10.73
C HIS A 23 16.29 -11.82 -11.36
N ARG A 24 16.87 -12.82 -10.68
CA ARG A 24 16.92 -14.21 -11.18
C ARG A 24 15.55 -14.88 -11.22
N LEU A 25 14.61 -14.48 -10.38
CA LEU A 25 13.22 -14.94 -10.42
C LEU A 25 12.53 -14.36 -11.65
N LEU A 26 12.63 -13.04 -11.88
CA LEU A 26 12.04 -12.35 -13.03
C LEU A 26 12.59 -12.85 -14.37
N LEU A 27 13.88 -13.19 -14.47
CA LEU A 27 14.44 -13.82 -15.68
C LEU A 27 13.83 -15.19 -16.03
N ARG A 28 13.08 -15.79 -15.10
CA ARG A 28 12.37 -17.07 -15.30
C ARG A 28 10.88 -16.88 -15.50
N GLU A 29 10.41 -15.64 -15.53
CA GLU A 29 9.04 -15.31 -15.89
C GLU A 29 8.78 -15.75 -17.34
N ARG A 30 7.63 -16.38 -17.55
CA ARG A 30 7.15 -16.77 -18.87
C ARG A 30 5.98 -15.91 -19.24
N HIS A 31 6.06 -15.34 -20.44
CA HIS A 31 4.87 -14.86 -21.12
C HIS A 31 3.93 -16.04 -21.37
N HIS A 32 2.68 -15.87 -20.97
CA HIS A 32 1.61 -16.82 -21.24
C HIS A 32 0.40 -16.07 -21.78
N ASN A 33 -0.40 -16.76 -22.61
CA ASN A 33 -1.62 -16.20 -23.19
C ASN A 33 -2.84 -16.34 -22.23
N GLY A 34 -2.57 -16.44 -20.93
CA GLY A 34 -3.61 -16.65 -19.91
C GLY A 34 -4.15 -15.33 -19.35
N PRO A 35 -4.84 -15.36 -18.20
CA PRO A 35 -5.33 -14.15 -17.55
C PRO A 35 -4.19 -13.16 -17.31
N THR A 36 -4.46 -11.87 -17.54
CA THR A 36 -3.46 -10.79 -17.39
C THR A 36 -3.07 -10.51 -15.94
N ASP A 37 -3.72 -11.15 -14.97
CA ASP A 37 -3.51 -10.98 -13.54
C ASP A 37 -2.79 -12.17 -12.87
N GLU A 38 -2.07 -12.94 -13.68
CA GLU A 38 -1.19 -14.01 -13.22
C GLU A 38 0.22 -13.81 -13.77
N MET A 39 1.22 -14.17 -12.96
CA MET A 39 2.61 -14.33 -13.37
C MET A 39 2.98 -15.80 -13.28
N GLN A 40 3.71 -16.31 -14.27
CA GLN A 40 4.18 -17.69 -14.28
C GLN A 40 5.71 -17.73 -14.35
N PHE A 41 6.32 -18.48 -13.44
CA PHE A 41 7.77 -18.63 -13.35
C PHE A 41 8.19 -20.09 -13.54
N MET A 42 9.32 -20.32 -14.21
CA MET A 42 9.91 -21.66 -14.31
C MET A 42 11.02 -21.86 -13.29
N LEU A 43 10.74 -22.59 -12.22
CA LEU A 43 11.70 -22.89 -11.17
C LEU A 43 11.99 -24.39 -11.14
N SER A 44 13.25 -24.80 -11.31
CA SER A 44 13.66 -26.21 -11.25
C SER A 44 12.80 -27.16 -12.10
N ASN A 45 12.49 -26.75 -13.34
CA ASN A 45 11.58 -27.43 -14.28
C ASN A 45 10.11 -27.54 -13.84
N GLN A 46 9.71 -26.85 -12.78
CA GLN A 46 8.32 -26.71 -12.36
C GLN A 46 7.81 -25.31 -12.72
N SER A 47 6.55 -25.26 -13.17
CA SER A 47 5.85 -23.98 -13.35
C SER A 47 5.22 -23.58 -12.02
N VAL A 48 5.57 -22.39 -11.53
CA VAL A 48 5.02 -21.78 -10.32
C VAL A 48 4.22 -20.56 -10.73
N ARG A 49 3.02 -20.43 -10.19
CA ARG A 49 2.10 -19.33 -10.47
C ARG A 49 2.03 -18.37 -9.28
N PHE A 50 1.97 -17.07 -9.59
CA PHE A 50 1.64 -16.02 -8.65
C PHE A 50 0.51 -15.17 -9.23
N SER A 51 -0.68 -15.25 -8.65
CA SER A 51 -1.88 -14.52 -9.07
C SER A 51 -2.37 -13.59 -7.96
N LYS A 52 -3.48 -12.90 -8.21
CA LYS A 52 -4.22 -12.16 -7.18
C LYS A 52 -4.58 -13.00 -5.96
N VAL A 53 -4.78 -14.31 -6.13
CA VAL A 53 -5.09 -15.21 -5.01
C VAL A 53 -3.89 -15.30 -4.07
N GLU A 54 -2.71 -15.64 -4.59
CA GLU A 54 -1.48 -15.69 -3.79
C GLU A 54 -1.13 -14.32 -3.21
N PHE A 55 -1.33 -13.23 -3.98
CA PHE A 55 -1.15 -11.87 -3.48
C PHE A 55 -2.06 -11.56 -2.28
N PHE A 56 -3.36 -11.85 -2.37
CA PHE A 56 -4.31 -11.64 -1.27
C PHE A 56 -3.96 -12.50 -0.05
N LEU A 57 -3.57 -13.76 -0.26
CA LEU A 57 -3.18 -14.65 0.84
C LEU A 57 -1.95 -14.15 1.60
N ILE A 58 -0.97 -13.56 0.89
CA ILE A 58 0.26 -13.05 1.50
C ILE A 58 0.05 -11.67 2.15
N THR A 59 -0.70 -10.80 1.49
CA THR A 59 -0.81 -9.37 1.85
C THR A 59 -2.10 -9.01 2.58
N GLY A 60 -3.10 -9.88 2.61
CA GLY A 60 -4.44 -9.56 3.11
C GLY A 60 -5.19 -8.44 2.35
N LEU A 61 -4.58 -7.84 1.32
CA LEU A 61 -5.14 -6.70 0.61
C LEU A 61 -6.20 -7.18 -0.38
N ARG A 62 -7.44 -6.75 -0.14
CA ARG A 62 -8.60 -7.18 -0.90
C ARG A 62 -8.53 -6.65 -2.33
N PHE A 63 -9.01 -7.47 -3.27
CA PHE A 63 -9.34 -7.04 -4.63
C PHE A 63 -10.83 -6.72 -4.71
N GLY A 64 -11.21 -5.82 -5.61
CA GLY A 64 -12.59 -5.45 -5.82
C GLY A 64 -12.73 -4.24 -6.74
N VAL A 65 -13.97 -3.85 -7.01
CA VAL A 65 -14.25 -2.62 -7.76
C VAL A 65 -13.91 -1.43 -6.86
N VAL A 66 -12.99 -0.59 -7.31
CA VAL A 66 -12.74 0.70 -6.68
C VAL A 66 -13.96 1.58 -6.95
N LEU A 67 -14.82 1.71 -5.95
CA LEU A 67 -15.98 2.59 -6.00
C LEU A 67 -15.52 4.05 -6.10
N ASP A 68 -16.42 4.91 -6.58
CA ASP A 68 -16.21 6.35 -6.68
C ASP A 68 -15.58 6.93 -5.40
N THR A 69 -14.35 7.42 -5.52
CA THR A 69 -13.56 7.97 -4.41
C THR A 69 -14.01 9.37 -4.01
N THR A 70 -14.87 10.02 -4.80
CA THR A 70 -15.45 11.34 -4.46
C THR A 70 -16.45 11.25 -3.30
N LYS A 71 -16.97 10.06 -3.00
CA LYS A 71 -17.89 9.83 -1.86
C LYS A 71 -17.22 10.02 -0.50
N TYR A 72 -15.90 10.00 -0.43
CA TYR A 72 -15.18 10.24 0.82
C TYR A 72 -15.21 11.73 1.13
N ALA A 73 -16.12 12.09 2.03
CA ALA A 73 -16.36 13.45 2.47
C ALA A 73 -15.17 13.99 3.27
N LYS A 74 -14.98 15.30 3.21
CA LYS A 74 -14.02 16.00 4.07
C LYS A 74 -14.52 15.93 5.51
N VAL A 75 -13.64 15.61 6.44
CA VAL A 75 -13.91 15.66 7.87
C VAL A 75 -13.29 16.95 8.42
N GLU A 76 -13.94 17.60 9.38
CA GLU A 76 -13.35 18.77 10.05
C GLU A 76 -12.10 18.37 10.83
N ASN A 77 -11.03 19.16 10.68
CA ASN A 77 -9.72 18.88 11.30
C ASN A 77 -9.19 17.49 10.93
N ASP A 78 -9.44 17.04 9.69
CA ASP A 78 -8.83 15.82 9.16
C ASP A 78 -7.30 15.92 9.19
N ILE A 79 -6.66 14.76 9.08
CA ILE A 79 -5.21 14.63 9.19
C ILE A 79 -4.48 15.46 8.13
N HIS A 80 -5.10 15.67 6.97
CA HIS A 80 -4.55 16.55 5.94
C HIS A 80 -4.56 18.00 6.42
N GLN A 81 -5.68 18.53 6.90
CA GLN A 81 -5.76 19.90 7.42
C GLN A 81 -4.83 20.13 8.61
N ARG A 82 -4.63 19.10 9.44
CA ARG A 82 -3.82 19.22 10.65
C ARG A 82 -2.32 19.30 10.37
N TYR A 83 -1.82 18.47 9.46
CA TYR A 83 -0.39 18.34 9.20
C TYR A 83 0.06 19.03 7.90
N PHE A 84 -0.88 19.31 7.00
CA PHE A 84 -0.63 19.96 5.72
C PHE A 84 -1.64 21.10 5.45
N PRO A 85 -1.84 22.05 6.38
CA PRO A 85 -2.89 23.07 6.27
C PRO A 85 -2.74 24.00 5.07
N LEU A 86 -1.52 24.17 4.57
CA LEU A 86 -1.17 25.11 3.50
C LEU A 86 -0.90 24.43 2.15
N ALA A 87 -0.97 23.10 2.09
CA ALA A 87 -0.66 22.34 0.88
C ALA A 87 -1.96 21.80 0.26
N ASP A 88 -2.20 22.10 -1.01
CA ASP A 88 -3.31 21.48 -1.76
C ASP A 88 -2.95 20.06 -2.21
N GLU A 89 -1.66 19.79 -2.39
CA GLU A 89 -1.12 18.48 -2.81
C GLU A 89 0.09 18.10 -1.96
N VAL A 90 0.01 16.93 -1.33
CA VAL A 90 1.05 16.42 -0.44
C VAL A 90 1.78 15.27 -1.12
N SER A 91 3.10 15.35 -1.24
CA SER A 91 3.95 14.27 -1.73
C SER A 91 4.24 13.22 -0.66
N LEU A 92 4.62 12.03 -1.09
CA LEU A 92 5.05 10.98 -0.17
C LEU A 92 6.31 11.39 0.63
N GLU A 93 7.21 12.18 0.03
CA GLU A 93 8.36 12.79 0.70
C GLU A 93 7.95 13.71 1.85
N GLU A 94 6.96 14.57 1.63
CA GLU A 94 6.41 15.48 2.66
C GLU A 94 5.79 14.69 3.82
N ILE A 95 5.06 13.61 3.52
CA ILE A 95 4.53 12.70 4.55
C ILE A 95 5.67 12.05 5.34
N ARG A 96 6.71 11.57 4.67
CA ARG A 96 7.88 10.99 5.34
C ARG A 96 8.50 12.00 6.31
N GLY A 97 8.71 13.24 5.87
CA GLY A 97 9.29 14.30 6.69
C GLY A 97 8.51 14.49 7.99
N VAL A 98 7.18 14.60 7.90
CA VAL A 98 6.29 14.69 9.07
C VAL A 98 6.43 13.45 9.94
N VAL A 99 6.25 12.25 9.37
CA VAL A 99 6.28 10.95 10.08
C VAL A 99 7.59 10.72 10.85
N THR A 100 8.71 11.23 10.35
CA THR A 100 10.03 11.05 10.97
C THR A 100 10.38 12.06 12.06
N VAL A 101 9.75 13.24 12.07
CA VAL A 101 10.20 14.37 12.90
C VAL A 101 9.19 14.75 13.98
N GLU A 102 7.90 14.54 13.75
CA GLU A 102 6.87 15.02 14.67
C GLU A 102 6.49 14.02 15.77
N GLU A 103 6.26 14.52 16.98
CA GLU A 103 5.60 13.77 18.04
C GLU A 103 4.09 13.81 17.80
N PHE A 104 3.52 12.65 17.47
CA PHE A 104 2.10 12.50 17.22
C PHE A 104 1.35 12.04 18.46
N GLY A 105 0.08 12.45 18.57
CA GLY A 105 -0.88 11.61 19.31
C GLY A 105 -1.01 10.26 18.60
N GLU A 106 -1.00 9.15 19.34
CA GLU A 106 -0.92 7.78 18.80
C GLU A 106 -1.90 7.53 17.64
N ALA A 107 -3.15 8.00 17.74
CA ALA A 107 -4.17 7.83 16.72
C ALA A 107 -3.83 8.49 15.37
N TYR A 108 -3.17 9.65 15.39
CA TYR A 108 -2.76 10.36 14.16
C TYR A 108 -1.49 9.76 13.56
N ALA A 109 -0.58 9.32 14.43
CA ALA A 109 0.63 8.61 14.01
C ALA A 109 0.25 7.41 13.14
N VAL A 110 -0.69 6.58 13.61
CA VAL A 110 -1.15 5.38 12.90
C VAL A 110 -1.66 5.73 11.51
N LYS A 111 -2.54 6.73 11.38
CA LYS A 111 -3.12 7.14 10.09
C LYS A 111 -2.08 7.61 9.07
N LEU A 112 -1.12 8.45 9.47
CA LEU A 112 -0.05 8.91 8.58
C LEU A 112 0.89 7.77 8.18
N HIS A 113 1.25 6.90 9.13
CA HIS A 113 2.09 5.73 8.84
C HIS A 113 1.39 4.76 7.89
N LEU A 114 0.07 4.57 8.01
CA LEU A 114 -0.70 3.75 7.08
C LEU A 114 -0.69 4.32 5.67
N ILE A 115 -0.92 5.63 5.49
CA ILE A 115 -0.81 6.27 4.17
C ILE A 115 0.61 6.13 3.61
N TYR A 116 1.63 6.40 4.42
CA TYR A 116 3.02 6.30 4.01
C TYR A 116 3.38 4.88 3.58
N MET A 117 3.10 3.88 4.43
CA MET A 117 3.38 2.46 4.17
C MET A 117 2.65 1.97 2.93
N LEU A 118 1.37 2.31 2.79
CA LEU A 118 0.55 1.93 1.64
C LEU A 118 1.17 2.42 0.32
N ASN A 119 1.50 3.70 0.23
CA ASN A 119 2.01 4.27 -1.02
C ASN A 119 3.45 3.85 -1.28
N TRP A 120 4.31 3.87 -0.26
CA TRP A 120 5.74 3.55 -0.41
C TRP A 120 6.01 2.07 -0.64
N ILE A 121 5.43 1.20 0.20
CA ILE A 121 5.77 -0.22 0.21
C ILE A 121 4.84 -0.99 -0.73
N LEU A 122 3.53 -0.72 -0.63
CA LEU A 122 2.54 -1.59 -1.25
C LEU A 122 2.24 -1.19 -2.68
N ILE A 123 1.95 0.08 -2.93
CA ILE A 123 1.78 0.58 -4.31
C ILE A 123 3.16 0.76 -4.97
N GLY A 124 4.17 1.19 -4.21
CA GLY A 124 5.53 1.36 -4.73
C GLY A 124 5.72 2.63 -5.55
N VAL A 125 5.05 3.72 -5.16
CA VAL A 125 5.17 5.01 -5.86
C VAL A 125 6.47 5.73 -5.50
N ASP A 126 6.93 6.59 -6.41
CA ASP A 126 8.08 7.48 -6.18
C ASP A 126 7.81 8.49 -5.04
N GLU A 127 8.84 8.93 -4.34
CA GLU A 127 8.71 9.88 -3.22
C GLU A 127 8.07 11.21 -3.63
N ARG A 128 8.25 11.63 -4.89
CA ARG A 128 7.67 12.86 -5.43
C ARG A 128 6.20 12.72 -5.80
N PHE A 129 5.67 11.49 -5.77
CA PHE A 129 4.27 11.22 -6.11
C PHE A 129 3.33 11.95 -5.14
N LYS A 130 2.35 12.64 -5.70
CA LYS A 130 1.33 13.37 -4.95
C LYS A 130 0.24 12.41 -4.51
N ILE A 131 0.05 12.29 -3.20
CA ILE A 131 -0.94 11.41 -2.61
C ILE A 131 -2.33 11.98 -2.87
N PRO A 132 -3.25 11.21 -3.46
CA PRO A 132 -4.61 11.67 -3.67
C PRO A 132 -5.30 12.04 -2.35
N VAL A 133 -5.90 13.23 -2.29
CA VAL A 133 -6.62 13.74 -1.10
C VAL A 133 -7.65 12.75 -0.55
N TRP A 134 -8.29 11.94 -1.40
CA TRP A 134 -9.27 10.96 -0.96
C TRP A 134 -8.68 9.89 -0.03
N GLN A 135 -7.37 9.59 -0.11
CA GLN A 135 -6.73 8.64 0.81
C GLN A 135 -6.65 9.21 2.24
N PHE A 136 -6.37 10.51 2.37
CA PHE A 136 -6.42 11.20 3.66
C PHE A 136 -7.82 11.19 4.26
N ARG A 137 -8.86 11.34 3.42
CA ARG A 137 -10.26 11.25 3.87
C ARG A 137 -10.66 9.82 4.24
N LEU A 138 -10.17 8.83 3.50
CA LEU A 138 -10.47 7.43 3.74
C LEU A 138 -9.86 6.93 5.05
N VAL A 139 -8.62 7.32 5.37
CA VAL A 139 -7.92 6.88 6.59
C VAL A 139 -8.54 7.45 7.87
N GLU A 140 -9.41 8.46 7.76
CA GLU A 140 -10.16 8.96 8.92
C GLU A 140 -11.08 7.89 9.51
N ASN A 141 -11.56 6.95 8.68
CA ASN A 141 -12.33 5.79 9.10
C ASN A 141 -11.56 4.49 8.80
N LEU A 142 -10.84 3.99 9.81
CA LEU A 142 -9.99 2.80 9.68
C LEU A 142 -10.77 1.52 9.32
N ASP A 143 -12.01 1.37 9.79
CA ASP A 143 -12.84 0.22 9.43
C ASP A 143 -13.14 0.18 7.92
N VAL A 144 -13.38 1.36 7.32
CA VAL A 144 -13.59 1.49 5.87
C VAL A 144 -12.25 1.38 5.11
N PHE A 145 -11.17 1.92 5.67
CA PHE A 145 -9.83 1.84 5.11
C PHE A 145 -9.32 0.39 5.02
N ASP A 146 -9.52 -0.43 6.06
CA ASP A 146 -9.03 -1.80 6.14
C ASP A 146 -9.75 -2.75 5.16
N VAL A 147 -11.01 -2.47 4.81
CA VAL A 147 -11.79 -3.27 3.83
C VAL A 147 -11.73 -2.72 2.41
N PHE A 148 -11.09 -1.56 2.20
CA PHE A 148 -10.93 -0.97 0.88
C PHE A 148 -10.13 -1.90 -0.04
N PRO A 149 -10.46 -1.98 -1.35
CA PRO A 149 -9.83 -2.93 -2.27
C PRO A 149 -8.42 -2.47 -2.70
N TRP A 150 -7.49 -2.31 -1.75
CA TRP A 150 -6.11 -1.87 -2.01
C TRP A 150 -5.36 -2.75 -3.01
N GLY A 151 -5.68 -4.04 -3.09
CA GLY A 151 -5.10 -4.96 -4.08
C GLY A 151 -5.45 -4.58 -5.52
N ALA A 152 -6.53 -3.85 -5.76
CA ALA A 152 -6.90 -3.40 -7.11
C ALA A 152 -6.03 -2.25 -7.65
N HIS A 153 -5.14 -1.69 -6.84
CA HIS A 153 -4.17 -0.66 -7.25
C HIS A 153 -2.80 -1.24 -7.64
N ARG A 154 -2.72 -2.56 -7.86
CA ARG A 154 -1.52 -3.32 -8.22
C ARG A 154 -1.71 -4.10 -9.52
#